data_AF-A0A497JK83-F1
#
_entry.id   AF-A0A497JK83-F1
#
_cell.length_a   1.000
_cell.length_b   1.000
_cell.length_c   1.000
_cell.angle_alpha   90.00
_cell.angle_beta   90.00
_cell.angle_gamma   90.00
#
_symmetry.space_group_name_H-M   'P 1'
#
loop_
_entity.id
_entity.type
_entity.pdbx_description
1 polymer ?
#
loop_
_entity_poly.entity_id
_entity_poly.type
_entity_poly.pdbx_seq_one_letter_code
_entity_poly.pdbx_strand_id
1 'polypeptide(L)'
;MGEEWLILLFLALFLILGPQKIPEIARFLGRARMEFERGKMELEKELNELREAASKPITKTVTETATETIQEAVGNPKKKLEKIAQELGISFDGKSEGELREEIIRF
;
A
#
# COMPACT_ATOMS: atom_id res chain seq x y z
N MET A 1 28.47 -23.42 -11.87
CA MET A 1 28.60 -23.24 -13.33
C MET A 1 27.76 -22.06 -13.87
N GLY A 2 27.62 -20.95 -13.13
CA GLY A 2 26.76 -19.81 -13.55
C GLY A 2 27.31 -18.44 -13.17
N GLU A 3 28.10 -18.38 -12.10
CA GLU A 3 28.83 -17.18 -11.68
C GLU A 3 29.85 -16.68 -12.72
N GLU A 4 30.46 -17.59 -13.48
CA GLU A 4 31.42 -17.28 -14.55
C GLU A 4 30.78 -16.43 -15.67
N TRP A 5 29.55 -16.76 -16.05
CA TRP A 5 28.80 -16.03 -17.08
C TRP A 5 28.42 -14.62 -16.63
N LEU A 6 28.09 -14.45 -15.35
CA LEU A 6 27.82 -13.15 -14.75
C LEU A 6 29.05 -12.24 -14.80
N ILE A 7 30.23 -12.78 -14.47
CA ILE A 7 31.49 -12.03 -14.54
C ILE A 7 31.80 -11.60 -15.97
N LEU A 8 31.63 -12.51 -16.95
CA LEU A 8 31.84 -12.19 -18.37
C LEU A 8 30.88 -11.11 -18.87
N LEU A 9 29.61 -11.16 -18.45
CA LEU A 9 28.62 -10.14 -18.78
C LEU A 9 29.01 -8.77 -18.20
N PHE A 10 29.40 -8.72 -16.93
CA PHE A 10 29.87 -7.49 -16.29
C PHE A 10 31.12 -6.95 -16.96
N LEU A 11 32.07 -7.81 -17.32
CA LEU A 11 33.30 -7.40 -18.01
C LEU A 11 33.01 -6.85 -19.41
N ALA A 12 32.11 -7.49 -20.16
CA ALA A 12 31.67 -7.01 -21.47
C ALA A 12 31.01 -5.62 -21.36
N LEU A 13 30.11 -5.44 -20.38
CA LEU A 13 29.47 -4.14 -20.13
C LEU A 13 30.50 -3.10 -19.69
N PHE A 14 31.45 -3.47 -18.83
CA PHE A 14 32.52 -2.59 -18.36
C PHE A 14 33.46 -2.14 -19.48
N LEU A 15 33.72 -2.98 -20.48
CA LEU A 15 34.51 -2.61 -21.67
C LEU A 15 33.75 -1.63 -22.58
N ILE A 16 32.43 -1.82 -22.75
CA ILE A 16 31.59 -0.95 -23.59
C ILE A 16 31.36 0.40 -22.92
N LEU A 17 31.03 0.41 -21.63
CA LEU A 17 30.76 1.63 -20.86
C LEU A 17 32.06 2.34 -20.43
N GLY A 18 33.12 1.58 -20.20
CA GLY A 18 34.39 2.06 -19.68
C GLY A 18 34.40 2.29 -18.17
N PRO A 19 35.59 2.32 -17.54
CA PRO A 19 35.77 2.48 -16.09
C PRO A 19 35.28 3.84 -15.55
N GLN A 20 35.21 4.86 -16.41
CA GLN A 20 34.84 6.22 -16.02
C GLN A 20 33.32 6.38 -15.81
N LYS A 21 32.49 5.53 -16.41
CA LYS A 21 31.02 5.65 -16.33
C LYS A 21 30.43 5.09 -15.05
N ILE A 22 31.03 4.05 -14.49
CA ILE A 22 30.62 3.48 -13.20
C ILE A 22 30.62 4.52 -12.06
N PRO A 23 31.70 5.30 -11.82
CA PRO A 23 31.71 6.32 -10.76
C PRO A 23 30.78 7.50 -11.07
N GLU A 24 30.58 7.84 -12.35
CA GLU A 24 29.67 8.91 -12.77
C GLU A 24 28.22 8.58 -12.41
N ILE A 25 27.76 7.36 -12.75
CA ILE A 25 26.40 6.88 -12.44
C ILE A 25 26.19 6.74 -10.93
N ALA A 26 27.17 6.20 -10.20
CA ALA A 26 27.08 6.08 -8.74
C ALA A 26 26.92 7.46 -8.06
N ARG A 27 27.65 8.48 -8.53
CA ARG A 27 27.52 9.85 -8.02
C ARG A 27 26.18 10.47 -8.37
N PHE A 28 25.68 10.27 -9.59
CA PHE A 28 24.36 10.75 -10.00
C PHE A 28 23.24 10.09 -9.17
N LEU A 29 23.23 8.76 -9.10
CA LEU A 29 22.24 8.01 -8.33
C LEU A 29 22.33 8.33 -6.84
N GLY A 30 23.54 8.50 -6.30
CA GLY A 30 23.76 8.89 -4.92
C GLY A 30 23.18 10.28 -4.60
N ARG A 31 23.37 11.26 -5.49
CA ARG A 31 22.76 12.58 -5.36
C ARG A 31 21.24 12.53 -5.48
N ALA A 32 20.71 11.86 -6.51
CA ALA A 32 19.27 11.72 -6.71
C ALA A 32 18.57 11.04 -5.52
N ARG A 33 19.18 9.98 -4.97
CA ARG A 33 18.68 9.31 -3.76
C ARG A 33 18.76 10.23 -2.54
N MET A 34 19.84 10.98 -2.37
CA MET A 34 20.00 11.91 -1.26
C MET A 34 18.96 13.03 -1.30
N GLU A 35 18.72 13.63 -2.46
CA GLU A 35 17.69 14.66 -2.64
C GLU A 35 16.28 14.09 -2.39
N PHE A 36 16.01 12.87 -2.84
CA PHE A 36 14.74 12.18 -2.56
C PHE A 36 14.52 11.91 -1.07
N GLU A 37 15.52 11.38 -0.36
CA GLU A 37 15.41 11.15 1.09
C GLU A 37 15.28 12.46 1.88
N ARG A 38 15.97 13.53 1.46
CA ARG A 38 15.80 14.88 2.03
C ARG A 38 14.38 15.41 1.83
N GLY A 39 13.87 15.35 0.61
CA GLY A 39 12.51 15.79 0.30
C GLY A 39 11.46 14.96 1.04
N LYS A 40 11.67 13.64 1.19
CA LYS A 40 10.81 12.78 2.02
C LYS A 40 10.80 13.20 3.49
N MET A 41 11.96 13.49 4.07
CA MET A 41 12.06 13.90 5.47
C MET A 41 11.41 15.27 5.71
N GLU A 42 11.57 16.20 4.79
CA GLU A 42 10.90 17.50 4.82
C GLU A 42 9.38 17.34 4.69
N LEU A 43 8.93 16.52 3.75
CA LEU A 43 7.51 16.21 3.55
C LEU A 43 6.90 15.53 4.79
N GLU A 44 7.59 14.56 5.39
CA GLU A 44 7.11 13.89 6.60
C GLU A 44 6.99 14.86 7.78
N LYS A 45 7.95 15.78 7.93
CA LYS A 45 7.86 16.86 8.92
C LYS A 45 6.66 17.76 8.66
N GLU A 46 6.46 18.22 7.43
CA GLU A 46 5.33 19.05 7.06
C GLU A 46 4.00 18.32 7.30
N LEU A 47 3.88 17.05 6.89
CA LEU A 47 2.69 16.24 7.15
C LEU A 47 2.45 16.03 8.65
N ASN A 48 3.50 15.82 9.44
CA ASN A 48 3.38 15.69 10.89
C ASN A 48 2.99 17.01 11.55
N GLU A 49 3.55 18.14 11.11
CA GLU A 49 3.18 19.48 11.58
C GLU A 49 1.74 19.83 11.21
N LEU A 50 1.28 19.49 10.01
CA LEU A 50 -0.11 19.63 9.59
C LEU A 50 -1.04 18.73 10.41
N ARG A 51 -0.61 17.49 10.70
CA ARG A 51 -1.35 16.57 11.57
C ARG A 51 -1.41 17.09 13.00
N GLU A 52 -0.32 17.65 13.51
CA GLU A 52 -0.26 18.25 14.85
C GLU A 52 -1.13 19.51 14.93
N ALA A 53 -1.07 20.39 13.92
CA ALA A 53 -1.91 21.56 13.79
C ALA A 53 -3.40 21.21 13.67
N ALA A 54 -3.73 20.14 12.93
CA ALA A 54 -5.07 19.57 12.86
C ALA A 54 -5.50 18.83 14.14
N SER A 55 -4.56 18.52 15.04
CA SER A 55 -4.82 17.80 16.31
C SER A 55 -4.91 18.70 17.55
N LYS A 56 -4.83 20.04 17.41
CA LYS A 56 -5.47 20.92 18.41
C LYS A 56 -6.98 20.62 18.42
N PRO A 57 -7.60 20.46 19.59
CA PRO A 57 -8.74 19.57 19.75
C PRO A 57 -10.00 20.09 19.05
N ILE A 58 -10.25 19.56 17.86
CA ILE A 58 -11.59 19.25 17.39
C ILE A 58 -11.64 17.74 17.19
N THR A 59 -11.96 17.06 18.29
CA THR A 59 -12.74 15.83 18.39
C THR A 59 -12.76 14.91 17.14
N LYS A 60 -12.04 13.78 17.22
CA LYS A 60 -12.44 12.45 16.68
C LYS A 60 -13.21 12.37 15.35
N THR A 61 -12.72 12.85 14.19
CA THR A 61 -13.50 12.61 12.95
C THR A 61 -12.75 12.49 11.62
N VAL A 62 -11.48 12.03 11.55
CA VAL A 62 -10.91 11.67 10.23
C VAL A 62 -9.88 10.52 10.27
N THR A 63 -10.03 9.56 11.18
CA THR A 63 -9.26 8.29 11.09
C THR A 63 -10.11 7.14 10.52
N GLU A 64 -11.40 7.36 10.25
CA GLU A 64 -12.32 6.28 9.83
C GLU A 64 -12.48 6.13 8.31
N THR A 65 -12.18 7.14 7.48
CA THR A 65 -12.63 7.11 6.06
C THR A 65 -11.70 6.39 5.06
N ALA A 66 -10.47 6.00 5.40
CA ALA A 66 -9.57 5.32 4.43
C ALA A 66 -9.06 3.94 4.87
N THR A 67 -9.25 3.57 6.14
CA THR A 67 -8.83 2.27 6.67
C THR A 67 -10.00 1.29 6.83
N GLU A 68 -11.25 1.74 6.69
CA GLU A 68 -12.41 0.85 6.63
C GLU A 68 -12.55 0.14 5.27
N THR A 69 -12.10 0.73 4.14
CA THR A 69 -12.35 0.13 2.82
C THR A 69 -11.50 -1.13 2.54
N ILE A 70 -10.34 -1.31 3.18
CA ILE A 70 -9.47 -2.47 2.92
C ILE A 70 -9.55 -3.54 4.02
N GLN A 71 -9.89 -3.18 5.26
CA GLN A 71 -10.11 -4.18 6.32
C GLN A 71 -11.51 -4.79 6.31
N GLU A 72 -12.52 -4.07 5.78
CA GLU A 72 -13.87 -4.62 5.59
C GLU A 72 -13.94 -5.63 4.43
N ALA A 73 -12.97 -5.59 3.50
CA ALA A 73 -12.84 -6.55 2.40
C ALA A 73 -12.16 -7.88 2.79
N VAL A 74 -11.40 -7.93 3.89
CA VAL A 74 -10.59 -9.10 4.28
C VAL A 74 -11.02 -9.69 5.65
N GLY A 75 -11.77 -8.95 6.46
CA GLY A 75 -12.04 -9.33 7.85
C GLY A 75 -13.22 -10.29 8.09
N ASN A 76 -14.37 -10.12 7.42
CA ASN A 76 -15.52 -11.01 7.65
C ASN A 76 -16.64 -10.85 6.58
N PRO A 77 -16.62 -11.61 5.48
CA PRO A 77 -17.67 -11.54 4.44
C PRO A 77 -19.07 -11.82 5.00
N LYS A 78 -19.20 -12.65 6.05
CA LYS A 78 -20.45 -12.92 6.75
C LYS A 78 -21.17 -11.66 7.24
N LYS A 79 -20.44 -10.74 7.86
CA LYS A 79 -21.01 -9.55 8.53
C LYS A 79 -21.63 -8.57 7.53
N LYS A 80 -21.10 -8.51 6.31
CA LYS A 80 -21.66 -7.71 5.22
C LYS A 80 -22.95 -8.32 4.68
N LEU A 81 -23.00 -9.64 4.57
CA LEU A 81 -24.20 -10.38 4.17
C LEU A 81 -25.31 -10.28 5.23
N GLU A 82 -24.96 -10.32 6.51
CA GLU A 82 -25.90 -10.14 7.63
C GLU A 82 -26.55 -8.74 7.61
N LYS A 83 -25.77 -7.68 7.35
CA LYS A 83 -26.30 -6.31 7.22
C LYS A 83 -27.28 -6.19 6.05
N ILE A 84 -26.93 -6.73 4.88
CA ILE A 84 -27.77 -6.67 3.69
C ILE A 84 -29.05 -7.49 3.91
N ALA A 85 -28.95 -8.68 4.51
CA ALA A 85 -30.11 -9.49 4.88
C ALA A 85 -31.03 -8.77 5.88
N GLN A 86 -30.46 -8.10 6.89
CA GLN A 86 -31.22 -7.31 7.85
C GLN A 86 -31.96 -6.13 7.21
N GLU A 87 -31.34 -5.45 6.24
CA GLU A 87 -31.94 -4.35 5.48
C GLU A 87 -33.07 -4.81 4.54
N LEU A 88 -32.95 -6.03 4.00
CA LEU A 88 -33.98 -6.67 3.17
C LEU A 88 -35.06 -7.41 3.98
N GLY A 89 -34.94 -7.45 5.30
CA GLY A 89 -35.87 -8.18 6.18
C GLY A 89 -35.75 -9.71 6.11
N ILE A 90 -34.62 -10.21 5.60
CA ILE A 90 -34.31 -11.64 5.47
C ILE A 90 -33.73 -12.16 6.80
N SER A 91 -34.19 -13.32 7.25
CA SER A 91 -33.69 -13.96 8.48
C SER A 91 -32.25 -14.44 8.31
N PHE A 92 -31.34 -14.00 9.18
CA PHE A 92 -29.91 -14.34 9.15
C PHE A 92 -29.48 -15.31 10.28
N ASP A 93 -30.36 -15.63 11.22
CA ASP A 93 -30.06 -16.51 12.36
C ASP A 93 -29.91 -17.98 11.91
N GLY A 94 -28.76 -18.58 12.20
CA GLY A 94 -28.45 -19.98 11.87
C GLY A 94 -28.11 -20.29 10.40
N LYS A 95 -28.16 -19.32 9.48
CA LYS A 95 -27.88 -19.55 8.05
C LYS A 95 -26.39 -19.47 7.71
N SER A 96 -25.96 -20.29 6.74
CA SER A 96 -24.60 -20.26 6.20
C SER A 96 -24.40 -19.08 5.25
N GLU A 97 -23.14 -18.64 5.04
CA GLU A 97 -22.83 -17.54 4.12
C GLU A 97 -23.34 -17.79 2.68
N GLY A 98 -23.32 -19.04 2.22
CA GLY A 98 -23.80 -19.40 0.88
C GLY A 98 -25.32 -19.30 0.76
N GLU A 99 -26.05 -19.74 1.78
CA GLU A 99 -27.51 -19.70 1.81
C GLU A 99 -28.03 -18.26 1.90
N LEU A 100 -27.35 -17.43 2.70
CA LEU A 100 -27.69 -16.01 2.82
C LEU A 100 -27.44 -15.24 1.51
N ARG A 101 -26.40 -15.61 0.74
CA ARG A 101 -26.13 -15.04 -0.58
C ARG A 101 -27.20 -15.39 -1.61
N GLU A 102 -27.61 -16.66 -1.67
CA GLU A 102 -28.64 -17.12 -2.61
C GLU A 102 -29.98 -16.44 -2.36
N GLU A 103 -30.36 -16.27 -1.09
CA GLU A 103 -31.63 -15.64 -0.74
C GLU A 103 -31.65 -14.14 -1.03
N ILE A 104 -30.53 -13.44 -0.81
CA ILE A 104 -30.37 -12.03 -1.19
C ILE A 104 -30.44 -11.84 -2.71
N ILE A 105 -29.91 -12.78 -3.51
CA ILE A 105 -29.95 -12.71 -4.98
C ILE A 105 -31.34 -13.05 -5.53
N ARG A 106 -32.11 -13.88 -4.82
CA ARG A 106 -33.46 -14.30 -5.21
C ARG A 106 -34.55 -13.30 -4.80
N PHE A 107 -34.28 -12.46 -3.81
CA PHE A 107 -35.19 -11.41 -3.33
C PHE A 107 -35.34 -10.29 -4.37
#